data_AF-A0A661R2T6-F1
#
_entry.id   AF-A0A661R2T6-F1
#
_cell.length_a   1.000
_cell.length_b   1.000
_cell.length_c   1.000
_cell.angle_alpha   90.00
_cell.angle_beta   90.00
_cell.angle_gamma   90.00
#
_symmetry.space_group_name_H-M   'P 1'
#
loop_
_entity.id
_entity.type
_entity.pdbx_description
1 polymer ?
#
loop_
_entity_poly.entity_id
_entity_poly.type
_entity_poly.pdbx_seq_one_letter_code
_entity_poly.pdbx_strand_id
1 'polypeptide(L)'
;MTQRRKKLIEVALPLKEINAQSAREKSIRHGHPSTLHLWWARRPLAACRAVLFAQLVDDPSSDPAYRRPDGTVDEERAGIKRAELFNLI
;
A
#
# COMPACT_ATOMS: atom_id res chain seq x y z
N MET A 1 27.01 -9.64 3.88
CA MET A 1 25.59 -9.54 4.28
C MET A 1 24.92 -8.52 3.38
N THR A 2 23.93 -8.92 2.58
CA THR A 2 23.20 -8.00 1.69
C THR A 2 22.29 -7.10 2.54
N GLN A 3 22.41 -5.79 2.40
CA GLN A 3 21.59 -4.85 3.16
C GLN A 3 20.12 -4.97 2.70
N ARG A 4 19.21 -5.24 3.64
CA ARG A 4 17.77 -5.30 3.35
C ARG A 4 17.29 -3.92 2.92
N ARG A 5 16.64 -3.82 1.75
CA ARG A 5 15.91 -2.62 1.34
C ARG A 5 14.58 -2.55 2.09
N LYS A 6 14.24 -1.37 2.61
CA LYS A 6 12.94 -1.14 3.25
C LYS A 6 11.86 -1.25 2.20
N LYS A 7 10.78 -1.93 2.55
CA LYS A 7 9.61 -2.09 1.68
C LYS A 7 8.62 -0.95 1.87
N LEU A 8 7.83 -0.66 0.84
CA LEU A 8 6.83 0.41 0.88
C LEU A 8 5.86 0.23 2.06
N ILE A 9 5.45 -1.01 2.34
CA ILE A 9 4.58 -1.36 3.48
C ILE A 9 5.14 -0.97 4.85
N GLU A 10 6.46 -0.86 4.99
CA GLU A 10 7.11 -0.49 6.25
C GLU A 10 7.12 1.03 6.48
N VAL A 11 6.89 1.82 5.43
CA VAL A 11 7.04 3.29 5.44
C VAL A 11 5.70 3.98 5.21
N ALA A 12 4.96 3.59 4.18
CA ALA A 12 3.74 4.30 3.80
C ALA A 12 2.73 3.43 3.03
N LEU A 13 1.44 3.65 3.31
CA LEU A 13 0.31 3.05 2.62
C LEU A 13 -0.83 4.07 2.46
N PRO A 14 -1.55 4.09 1.31
CA PRO A 14 -2.68 4.99 1.08
C PRO A 14 -3.95 4.49 1.78
N LEU A 15 -3.94 4.49 3.12
CA LEU A 15 -5.00 3.90 3.95
C LEU A 15 -6.39 4.45 3.66
N LYS A 16 -6.50 5.75 3.36
CA LYS A 16 -7.79 6.40 3.05
C LYS A 16 -8.46 5.78 1.82
N GLU A 17 -7.71 5.65 0.72
CA GLU A 17 -8.19 5.06 -0.53
C GLU A 17 -8.49 3.56 -0.35
N ILE A 18 -7.58 2.82 0.30
CA ILE A 18 -7.77 1.39 0.59
C ILE A 18 -9.05 1.17 1.40
N ASN A 19 -9.29 1.98 2.43
CA ASN A 19 -10.48 1.87 3.27
C ASN A 19 -11.76 2.23 2.52
N ALA A 20 -11.73 3.28 1.68
CA ALA A 20 -12.86 3.67 0.84
C ALA A 20 -13.25 2.55 -0.14
N GLN A 21 -12.27 1.96 -0.85
CA GLN A 21 -12.53 0.86 -1.77
C GLN A 21 -12.94 -0.43 -1.05
N SER A 22 -12.36 -0.72 0.12
CA SER A 22 -12.73 -1.88 0.94
C SER A 22 -14.18 -1.77 1.44
N ALA A 23 -14.61 -0.57 1.86
CA ALA A 23 -15.99 -0.30 2.25
C ALA A 23 -16.95 -0.44 1.07
N ARG A 24 -16.58 0.10 -0.10
CA ARG A 24 -17.34 -0.04 -1.34
C ARG A 24 -17.52 -1.50 -1.74
N GLU A 25 -16.47 -2.32 -1.71
CA GLU A 25 -16.56 -3.74 -2.05
C GLU A 25 -17.57 -4.49 -1.14
N LYS A 26 -17.64 -4.09 0.13
CA LYS A 26 -18.56 -4.70 1.10
C LYS A 26 -20.03 -4.34 0.82
N SER A 27 -20.30 -3.17 0.24
CA SER A 27 -21.66 -2.66 0.05
C SER A 27 -22.32 -3.06 -1.29
N ILE A 28 -21.60 -3.70 -2.22
CA ILE A 28 -22.11 -4.03 -3.57
C ILE A 28 -23.35 -4.96 -3.53
N ARG A 29 -23.44 -5.86 -2.55
CA ARG A 29 -24.48 -6.92 -2.51
C ARG A 29 -25.48 -6.72 -1.39
N HIS A 30 -26.17 -5.59 -1.36
CA HIS A 30 -27.18 -5.34 -0.34
C HIS A 30 -28.35 -6.35 -0.42
N GLY A 31 -28.74 -6.94 0.72
CA GLY A 31 -29.91 -7.83 0.81
C GLY A 31 -29.71 -9.27 0.33
N HIS A 32 -28.50 -9.67 -0.08
CA HIS A 32 -28.25 -11.05 -0.50
C HIS A 32 -27.99 -11.97 0.71
N PRO A 33 -28.53 -13.21 0.77
CA PRO A 33 -28.29 -14.14 1.89
C PRO A 33 -26.80 -14.36 2.21
N SER A 34 -25.93 -14.31 1.20
CA SER A 34 -24.47 -14.39 1.37
C SER A 34 -23.83 -13.19 2.10
N THR A 35 -24.61 -12.15 2.43
CA THR A 35 -24.14 -11.02 3.24
C THR A 35 -24.52 -11.12 4.72
N LEU A 36 -25.36 -12.08 5.11
CA LEU A 36 -25.73 -12.34 6.52
C LEU A 36 -24.58 -12.98 7.31
N HIS A 37 -23.87 -13.91 6.69
CA HIS A 37 -22.71 -14.58 7.28
C HIS A 37 -21.51 -14.50 6.35
N LEU A 38 -20.51 -13.71 6.75
CA LEU A 38 -19.24 -13.55 6.04
C LEU A 38 -18.21 -14.61 6.49
N TRP A 39 -18.60 -15.89 6.47
CA TRP A 39 -17.73 -16.99 6.91
C TRP A 39 -17.22 -17.82 5.72
N TRP A 40 -15.92 -18.11 5.62
CA TRP A 40 -14.80 -17.54 6.38
C TRP A 40 -14.54 -16.08 6.00
N ALA A 41 -14.12 -15.25 6.96
CA ALA A 41 -13.98 -13.79 6.82
C ALA A 41 -13.41 -13.35 5.45
N ARG A 42 -14.22 -12.65 4.64
CA ARG A 42 -13.75 -12.10 3.37
C ARG A 42 -12.73 -10.99 3.66
N ARG A 43 -11.48 -11.17 3.23
CA ARG A 43 -10.50 -10.09 3.19
C ARG A 43 -10.81 -9.20 1.98
N PRO A 44 -10.98 -7.88 2.15
CA PRO A 44 -11.21 -6.98 1.02
C PRO A 44 -10.08 -7.12 -0.01
N LEU A 45 -10.45 -7.29 -1.28
CA LEU A 45 -9.49 -7.43 -2.38
C LEU A 45 -8.62 -6.19 -2.52
N ALA A 46 -9.19 -5.01 -2.28
CA ALA A 46 -8.45 -3.74 -2.27
C ALA A 46 -7.30 -3.79 -1.24
N ALA A 47 -7.60 -4.19 0.00
CA ALA A 47 -6.58 -4.31 1.04
C ALA A 47 -5.54 -5.40 0.72
N CYS A 48 -5.97 -6.57 0.23
CA CYS A 48 -5.05 -7.65 -0.13
C CYS A 48 -4.08 -7.25 -1.25
N ARG A 49 -4.58 -6.60 -2.31
CA ARG A 49 -3.76 -6.12 -3.43
C ARG A 49 -2.75 -5.07 -2.99
N ALA A 50 -3.20 -4.08 -2.22
CA ALA A 50 -2.34 -3.03 -1.68
C ALA A 50 -1.20 -3.60 -0.82
N VAL A 51 -1.52 -4.53 0.09
CA VAL A 51 -0.54 -5.18 0.97
C VAL A 51 0.47 -5.98 0.17
N LEU A 52 0.02 -6.80 -0.80
CA LEU A 52 0.92 -7.60 -1.64
C LEU A 52 1.84 -6.72 -2.47
N PHE A 53 1.31 -5.69 -3.12
CA PHE A 53 2.11 -4.74 -3.89
C PHE A 53 3.16 -4.06 -3.01
N ALA A 54 2.75 -3.52 -1.86
CA ALA A 54 3.63 -2.79 -0.97
C ALA A 54 4.69 -3.67 -0.26
N GLN A 55 4.47 -4.99 -0.19
CA GLN A 55 5.48 -5.97 0.28
C GLN A 55 6.57 -6.23 -0.76
N LEU A 56 6.24 -6.18 -2.05
CA LEU A 56 7.18 -6.45 -3.14
C LEU A 56 8.00 -5.20 -3.50
N VAL A 57 7.37 -4.04 -3.49
CA VAL A 57 7.99 -2.77 -3.90
C VAL A 57 8.86 -2.19 -2.79
N ASP A 58 10.09 -1.80 -3.15
CA ASP A 58 11.01 -1.09 -2.25
C ASP A 58 10.57 0.35 -2.06
N ASP A 59 10.74 0.88 -0.85
CA ASP A 59 10.53 2.30 -0.59
C ASP A 59 11.67 3.13 -1.22
N PRO A 60 11.36 4.27 -1.88
CA PRO A 60 12.38 5.15 -2.46
C PRO A 60 13.48 5.59 -1.49
N SER A 61 13.23 5.64 -0.18
CA SER A 61 14.27 5.96 0.82
C SER A 61 15.42 4.94 0.88
N SER A 62 15.21 3.73 0.35
CA SER A 62 16.24 2.69 0.28
C SER A 62 17.15 2.81 -0.94
N ASP A 63 16.78 3.63 -1.92
CA ASP A 63 17.52 3.78 -3.17
C ASP A 63 18.49 4.97 -3.07
N PRO A 64 19.80 4.77 -3.35
CA PRO A 64 20.79 5.86 -3.38
C PRO A 64 20.40 7.06 -4.26
N ALA A 65 19.57 6.86 -5.29
CA ALA A 65 19.11 7.95 -6.17
C ALA A 65 18.29 9.03 -5.44
N TYR A 66 17.70 8.70 -4.29
CA TYR A 66 16.91 9.61 -3.47
C TYR A 66 17.70 10.12 -2.24
N ARG A 67 19.02 9.94 -2.22
CA ARG A 67 19.87 10.56 -1.20
C ARG A 67 20.40 11.90 -1.67
N ARG A 68 20.48 12.84 -0.75
CA ARG A 68 21.18 14.11 -0.91
C ARG A 68 22.70 13.90 -0.75
N PRO A 69 23.54 14.85 -1.20
CA PRO A 69 25.00 14.77 -1.03
C PRO A 69 25.46 14.68 0.44
N ASP A 70 24.64 15.17 1.37
CA ASP A 70 24.85 15.09 2.82
C ASP A 70 24.55 13.69 3.42
N GLY A 71 24.08 12.74 2.59
CA GLY A 71 23.70 11.40 3.01
C GLY A 71 22.31 11.28 3.62
N THR A 72 21.54 12.36 3.72
CA THR A 72 20.14 12.32 4.15
C THR A 72 19.21 11.88 3.01
N VAL A 73 18.03 11.37 3.34
CA VAL A 73 17.01 11.01 2.35
C VAL A 73 16.29 12.27 1.90
N ASP A 74 16.15 12.44 0.58
CA ASP A 74 15.35 13.50 0.00
C ASP A 74 13.85 13.15 0.07
N GLU A 75 13.23 13.46 1.20
CA GLU A 75 11.83 13.09 1.48
C GLU A 75 10.84 13.69 0.49
N GLU A 76 11.14 14.82 -0.14
CA GLU A 76 10.27 15.42 -1.16
C GLU A 76 10.23 14.55 -2.42
N ARG A 77 11.39 14.21 -2.98
CA ARG A 77 11.49 13.33 -4.15
C ARG A 77 10.97 11.92 -3.85
N ALA A 78 11.33 11.38 -2.68
CA ALA A 78 10.82 10.09 -2.23
C ALA A 78 9.29 10.14 -2.05
N GLY A 79 8.74 11.24 -1.53
CA GLY A 79 7.31 11.48 -1.37
C GLY A 79 6.56 11.52 -2.70
N ILE A 80 7.09 12.24 -3.70
CA ILE A 80 6.54 12.27 -5.06
C ILE A 80 6.51 10.86 -5.63
N LYS A 81 7.62 10.12 -5.50
CA LYS A 81 7.68 8.74 -6.00
C LYS A 81 6.70 7.82 -5.28
N ARG A 82 6.55 7.95 -3.96
CA ARG A 82 5.54 7.20 -3.20
C ARG A 82 4.12 7.51 -3.69
N ALA A 83 3.81 8.78 -3.95
CA ALA A 83 2.51 9.17 -4.50
C ALA A 83 2.25 8.55 -5.89
N GLU A 84 3.26 8.49 -6.76
CA GLU A 84 3.17 7.76 -8.04
C GLU A 84 2.89 6.27 -7.82
N LEU A 85 3.60 5.63 -6.87
CA LEU A 85 3.39 4.22 -6.54
C LEU A 85 1.99 3.97 -5.96
N PHE A 86 1.41 4.92 -5.24
CA PHE A 86 0.05 4.80 -4.72
C PHE A 86 -1.02 4.80 -5.81
N ASN A 87 -0.76 5.41 -6.97
CA ASN A 87 -1.68 5.35 -8.11
C ASN A 87 -1.72 3.96 -8.77
N LEU A 88 -0.80 3.06 -8.41
CA LEU A 88 -0.75 1.68 -8.89
C LEU A 88 -1.47 0.70 -7.96
N ILE A 89 -1.97 1.17 -6.81
CA ILE A 89 -2.71 0.40 -5.78
C ILE A 89 -4.20 0.59 -5.98
#